data_AF-A0A6A6VTZ4-F1
#
_entry.id   AF-A0A6A6VTZ4-F1
#
_cell.length_a   1.000
_cell.length_b   1.000
_cell.length_c   1.000
_cell.angle_alpha   90.00
_cell.angle_beta   90.00
_cell.angle_gamma   90.00
#
_symmetry.space_group_name_H-M   'P 1'
#
loop_
_entity.id
_entity.type
_entity.pdbx_description
1 polymer ?
#
loop_
_entity_poly.entity_id
_entity_poly.type
_entity_poly.pdbx_seq_one_letter_code
_entity_poly.pdbx_strand_id
1 'polypeptide(L)' 'IFPLLEPVDLLDINGTEYPEAVSIPREITDDDILSTIKTLPNDKAPELDGIPNQYLKRTI' A
#
# COMPACT_ATOMS: atom_id res chain seq x y z
N ILE A 1 -19.27 7.59 -28.09
CA ILE A 1 -20.57 7.06 -27.63
C ILE A 1 -20.26 6.19 -26.41
N PHE A 2 -20.78 6.55 -25.24
CA PHE A 2 -20.68 5.70 -24.05
C PHE A 2 -21.62 4.50 -24.22
N PRO A 3 -21.22 3.27 -23.84
CA PRO A 3 -22.13 2.14 -23.89
C PRO A 3 -23.30 2.39 -22.94
N LEU A 4 -24.51 2.10 -23.42
CA LEU A 4 -25.69 2.03 -22.56
C LEU A 4 -25.48 0.88 -21.59
N LEU A 5 -25.39 1.19 -20.29
CA LEU A 5 -25.39 0.16 -19.26
C LEU A 5 -26.77 -0.50 -19.27
N GLU A 6 -26.81 -1.81 -19.50
CA GLU A 6 -28.04 -2.58 -19.36
C GLU A 6 -28.55 -2.45 -17.92
N PRO A 7 -29.87 -2.33 -17.71
CA PRO A 7 -30.43 -2.31 -16.37
C PRO A 7 -30.09 -3.64 -15.69
N VAL A 8 -29.22 -3.58 -14.68
CA VAL A 8 -28.89 -4.75 -13.85
C VAL A 8 -30.17 -5.23 -13.19
N ASP A 9 -30.51 -6.51 -13.41
CA ASP A 9 -31.62 -7.16 -12.73
C ASP A 9 -31.27 -7.32 -11.25
N LEU A 10 -31.92 -6.50 -10.41
CA LEU A 10 -31.71 -6.48 -8.95
C LEU A 10 -32.25 -7.75 -8.26
N LEU A 11 -32.77 -8.72 -8.98
CA LEU A 11 -33.12 -10.04 -8.45
C LEU A 11 -31.95 -11.04 -8.48
N ASP A 12 -30.91 -10.79 -9.29
CA ASP A 12 -29.77 -11.71 -9.49
C ASP A 12 -28.63 -11.52 -8.44
N ILE A 13 -28.72 -10.46 -7.63
CA ILE A 13 -27.80 -10.22 -6.50
C ILE A 13 -27.88 -11.31 -5.42
N ASN A 14 -28.96 -12.09 -5.36
CA ASN A 14 -29.13 -13.14 -4.35
C ASN A 14 -28.43 -14.46 -4.73
N GLY A 15 -28.02 -14.63 -5.99
CA GLY A 15 -27.32 -15.83 -6.49
C GLY A 15 -25.86 -15.58 -6.88
N THR A 16 -25.40 -14.32 -6.82
CA THR A 16 -24.03 -13.96 -7.18
C THR A 16 -23.08 -14.25 -6.02
N GLU A 17 -22.31 -15.33 -6.16
CA GLU A 17 -21.19 -15.61 -5.25
C GLU A 17 -20.04 -14.66 -5.58
N TYR A 18 -19.94 -13.58 -4.80
CA TYR A 18 -18.79 -12.67 -4.90
C TYR A 18 -17.54 -13.40 -4.43
N PRO A 19 -16.39 -13.23 -5.11
CA PRO A 19 -15.13 -13.78 -4.64
C PRO A 19 -14.82 -13.27 -3.24
N GLU A 20 -14.13 -14.09 -2.43
CA GLU A 20 -13.67 -13.68 -1.10
C GLU A 20 -13.04 -12.29 -1.18
N ALA A 21 -13.45 -11.41 -0.27
CA ALA A 21 -12.99 -10.03 -0.22
C ALA A 21 -11.45 -10.02 -0.28
N VAL A 22 -10.91 -9.40 -1.33
CA VAL A 22 -9.45 -9.25 -1.47
C VAL A 22 -8.95 -8.55 -0.21
N SER A 23 -8.01 -9.17 0.49
CA SER A 23 -7.43 -8.58 1.69
C SER A 23 -6.82 -7.23 1.32
N ILE A 24 -7.47 -6.14 1.73
CA ILE A 24 -6.92 -4.80 1.53
C ILE A 24 -5.64 -4.74 2.37
N PRO A 25 -4.47 -4.48 1.76
CA PRO A 25 -3.25 -4.35 2.52
C PRO A 25 -3.42 -3.23 3.54
N ARG A 26 -2.93 -3.46 4.77
CA ARG A 26 -2.97 -2.48 5.85
C ARG A 26 -2.40 -1.15 5.34
N GLU A 27 -3.12 -0.06 5.60
CA GLU A 27 -2.64 1.29 5.32
C GLU A 27 -1.32 1.53 6.07
N ILE A 28 -0.31 2.00 5.34
CA ILE A 28 0.99 2.35 5.92
C ILE A 28 0.86 3.75 6.51
N THR A 29 1.04 3.86 7.82
CA THR A 29 0.96 5.14 8.54
C THR A 29 2.33 5.81 8.64
N ASP A 30 2.34 7.11 8.92
CA ASP A 30 3.60 7.85 9.18
C ASP A 30 4.40 7.22 10.33
N ASP A 31 3.74 6.69 11.36
CA ASP A 31 4.40 6.00 12.47
C ASP A 31 5.10 4.70 12.03
N ASP A 32 4.50 3.96 11.09
CA ASP A 32 5.12 2.76 10.51
C ASP A 32 6.38 3.15 9.70
N ILE A 33 6.36 4.29 9.01
CA ILE A 33 7.53 4.82 8.27
C ILE A 33 8.62 5.25 9.25
N LEU A 34 8.27 6.08 10.24
CA LEU A 34 9.22 6.62 11.21
C LEU A 34 9.88 5.52 12.06
N SER A 35 9.10 4.52 12.48
CA SER A 35 9.62 3.37 13.23
C SER A 35 10.63 2.58 12.39
N THR A 36 10.32 2.35 11.11
CA THR A 36 11.22 1.65 10.18
C THR A 36 12.52 2.42 9.98
N ILE A 37 12.48 3.73 9.71
CA ILE A 37 13.69 4.53 9.48
C ILE A 37 14.59 4.55 10.73
N LYS A 38 14.01 4.59 11.94
CA LYS A 38 14.77 4.54 13.19
C LYS A 38 15.58 3.25 13.34
N THR A 39 15.06 2.11 12.87
CA THR A 39 15.73 0.80 12.95
C THR A 39 16.88 0.60 11.97
N LEU A 40 17.04 1.47 10.97
CA LEU A 40 18.09 1.32 9.97
C LEU A 40 19.50 1.40 10.60
N PRO A 41 20.45 0.53 10.24
CA PRO A 41 21.82 0.61 10.72
C PRO A 41 22.52 1.86 10.17
N ASN A 42 23.16 2.66 11.04
CA ASN A 42 23.86 3.89 10.63
C ASN A 42 25.10 3.58 9.76
N ASP A 43 25.80 2.49 10.07
CA ASP A 43 27.09 2.14 9.48
C ASP A 43 26.96 1.20 8.27
N LYS A 44 25.74 0.99 7.76
CA LYS A 44 25.55 0.22 6.53
C LYS A 44 26.03 1.03 5.34
N ALA A 45 26.90 0.44 4.54
CA ALA A 45 27.36 1.03 3.30
C ALA A 45 26.16 1.34 2.38
N PRO A 46 26.16 2.50 1.70
CA PRO A 46 25.12 2.84 0.75
C PRO A 46 24.99 1.78 -0.35
N GLU A 47 23.76 1.58 -0.82
CA GLU A 47 23.50 0.67 -1.93
C GLU A 47 23.71 1.42 -3.26
N LEU A 48 23.03 0.99 -4.33
CA LEU A 48 23.20 1.56 -5.66
C LEU A 48 22.80 3.04 -5.75
N ASP A 49 21.97 3.52 -4.82
CA ASP A 49 21.58 4.92 -4.71
C ASP A 49 22.68 5.83 -4.14
N GLY A 50 23.70 5.25 -3.49
CA GLY A 50 24.78 6.01 -2.86
C GLY A 50 24.34 6.82 -1.63
N ILE A 51 23.13 6.63 -1.10
CA ILE A 51 22.59 7.40 0.03
C ILE A 51 22.83 6.65 1.36
N PRO A 52 23.62 7.20 2.29
CA PRO A 52 23.79 6.57 3.60
C PRO A 52 22.53 6.71 4.48
N ASN A 53 22.21 5.68 5.26
CA ASN A 53 21.05 5.65 6.17
C ASN A 53 21.01 6.82 7.16
N GLN A 54 22.16 7.35 7.57
CA GLN A 54 22.25 8.53 8.43
C GLN A 54 21.54 9.77 7.86
N TYR A 55 21.47 9.92 6.53
CA TYR A 55 20.78 11.05 5.90
C TYR A 55 19.26 10.91 6.00
N LEU A 56 18.74 9.68 5.97
CA LEU A 56 17.30 9.41 6.14
C LEU A 56 16.84 9.72 7.57
N LYS A 57 17.71 9.50 8.56
CA LYS A 57 17.43 9.76 9.97
C LYS A 57 17.52 11.23 10.36
N ARG A 58 18.24 12.05 9.61
CA ARG A 58 18.50 13.47 9.94
C ARG A 58 17.28 14.36 9.75
N THR A 59 16.31 13.88 8.99
CA THR A 59 15.07 14.58 8.62
C THR A 59 13.91 14.26 9.58
N ILE A 60 14.14 13.38 10.57
CA ILE A 60 13.20 12.97 11.62
C ILE A 60 13.61 13.65 12.93
#